data_AF-A0A6J4LS84-F1
#
_entry.id   AF-A0A6J4LS84-F1
#
_cell.length_a   1.000
_cell.length_b   1.000
_cell.length_c   1.000
_cell.angle_alpha   90.00
_cell.angle_beta   90.00
_cell.angle_gamma   90.00
#
_symmetry.space_group_name_H-M   'P 1'
#
loop_
_entity.id
_entity.type
_entity.pdbx_description
1 polymer ?
#
loop_
_entity_poly.entity_id
_entity_poly.type
_entity_poly.pdbx_seq_one_letter_code
_entity_poly.pdbx_strand_id
1 'polypeptide(L)'
;MNLQFPIDVPAINQLLPHRYPFLLVDRVTAVEPNKRILAYKNVSANEPFFNGHFPGHPVMPGVLVIEALAQAGGLLTQLSRRALMAEGDPAGDAQSDKLYYLVKVDGAKFSRMVVPGDRL
;
A
#
# COMPACT_ATOMS: atom_id res chain seq x y z
N MET A 1 -17.68 9.61 -8.91
CA MET A 1 -17.81 8.52 -7.93
C MET A 1 -17.18 9.01 -6.66
N ASN A 2 -17.94 9.20 -5.59
CA ASN A 2 -17.38 9.67 -4.33
C ASN A 2 -16.57 8.54 -3.71
N LEU A 3 -15.25 8.73 -3.59
CA LEU A 3 -14.40 7.80 -2.84
C LEU A 3 -14.85 7.85 -1.38
N GLN A 4 -15.41 6.75 -0.88
CA GLN A 4 -15.79 6.65 0.52
C GLN A 4 -14.59 6.15 1.32
N PHE A 5 -14.21 6.92 2.34
CA PHE A 5 -13.12 6.60 3.24
C PHE A 5 -13.65 6.10 4.60
N PRO A 6 -12.89 5.24 5.29
CA PRO A 6 -11.63 4.64 4.84
C PRO A 6 -11.82 3.55 3.79
N ILE A 7 -10.82 3.35 2.92
CA ILE A 7 -10.76 2.19 2.02
C ILE A 7 -10.08 1.06 2.77
N ASP A 8 -10.75 -0.07 2.90
CA ASP A 8 -10.33 -1.22 3.68
C ASP A 8 -9.73 -2.36 2.81
N VAL A 9 -9.29 -3.43 3.46
CA VAL A 9 -8.61 -4.57 2.82
C VAL A 9 -9.43 -5.20 1.68
N PRO A 10 -10.74 -5.47 1.82
CA PRO A 10 -11.57 -5.93 0.70
C PRO A 10 -11.48 -5.04 -0.54
N ALA A 11 -11.58 -3.72 -0.37
CA ALA A 11 -11.47 -2.79 -1.49
C ALA A 11 -10.03 -2.69 -2.02
N ILE A 12 -9.02 -2.70 -1.14
CA ILE A 12 -7.59 -2.74 -1.52
C ILE A 12 -7.27 -3.99 -2.36
N ASN A 13 -7.84 -5.14 -2.02
CA ASN A 13 -7.66 -6.39 -2.77
C ASN A 13 -8.20 -6.34 -4.21
N GLN A 14 -9.16 -5.45 -4.49
CA GLN A 14 -9.68 -5.21 -5.84
C GLN A 14 -8.82 -4.22 -6.63
N LEU A 15 -7.96 -3.45 -5.94
CA LEU A 15 -7.10 -2.42 -6.53
C LEU A 15 -5.66 -2.91 -6.75
N LEU A 16 -5.18 -3.79 -5.87
CA LEU A 16 -3.84 -4.35 -5.92
C LEU A 16 -3.88 -5.87 -6.14
N PRO A 17 -2.91 -6.42 -6.90
CA PRO A 17 -2.77 -7.86 -7.09
C PRO A 17 -2.13 -8.57 -5.88
N HIS A 18 -1.47 -7.83 -4.98
CA HIS A 18 -0.76 -8.38 -3.82
C HIS A 18 -1.69 -9.16 -2.89
N ARG A 19 -1.21 -10.29 -2.37
CA ARG A 19 -1.92 -11.15 -1.40
C ARG A 19 -0.96 -11.56 -0.30
N TYR A 20 -1.47 -12.17 0.76
CA TYR A 20 -0.64 -12.72 1.84
C TYR A 20 0.49 -13.61 1.30
N PRO A 21 1.73 -13.47 1.80
CA PRO A 21 2.17 -12.60 2.90
C PRO A 21 2.69 -11.22 2.46
N PHE A 22 2.35 -10.76 1.26
CA PHE A 22 2.97 -9.60 0.60
C PHE A 22 2.00 -8.44 0.31
N LEU A 23 0.77 -8.48 0.83
CA LEU A 23 -0.08 -7.27 0.90
C LEU A 23 0.24 -6.54 2.20
N LEU A 24 0.78 -5.32 2.10
CA LEU A 24 1.37 -4.58 3.22
C LEU A 24 0.70 -3.22 3.46
N VAL A 25 -0.56 -3.06 3.04
CA VAL A 25 -1.38 -1.88 3.31
C VAL A 25 -2.74 -2.34 3.84
N ASP A 26 -3.08 -1.92 5.05
CA ASP A 26 -4.34 -2.34 5.69
C ASP A 26 -5.49 -1.39 5.38
N ARG A 27 -5.18 -0.10 5.23
CA ARG A 27 -6.21 0.93 5.10
C ARG A 27 -5.68 2.21 4.47
N VAL A 28 -6.49 2.80 3.59
CA VAL A 28 -6.29 4.16 3.08
C VAL A 28 -7.27 5.10 3.77
N THR A 29 -6.76 6.17 4.38
CA THR A 29 -7.57 7.14 5.14
C THR A 29 -7.81 8.44 4.38
N ALA A 30 -6.97 8.78 3.40
CA ALA A 30 -7.18 9.95 2.54
C ALA A 30 -6.42 9.79 1.21
N VAL A 31 -6.95 10.42 0.15
CA VAL A 31 -6.29 10.55 -1.15
C VAL A 31 -6.56 11.93 -1.72
N GLU A 32 -5.52 12.55 -2.28
CA GLU A 32 -5.65 13.62 -3.25
C GLU A 32 -5.21 13.09 -4.62
N PRO A 33 -6.13 12.98 -5.59
CA PRO A 33 -5.83 12.41 -6.89
C PRO A 33 -4.60 13.04 -7.55
N ASN A 34 -3.71 12.19 -8.07
CA ASN A 34 -2.44 12.54 -8.72
C ASN A 34 -1.44 13.31 -7.83
N LYS A 35 -1.66 13.40 -6.51
CA LYS A 35 -0.83 14.18 -5.59
C LYS A 35 -0.32 13.39 -4.39
N ARG A 36 -1.21 12.87 -3.55
CA ARG A 36 -0.81 12.20 -2.30
C ARG A 36 -1.82 11.16 -1.85
N ILE A 37 -1.32 10.20 -1.06
CA ILE A 37 -2.12 9.20 -0.36
C ILE A 37 -1.68 9.15 1.11
N LEU A 38 -2.65 8.97 2.01
CA LEU A 38 -2.41 8.60 3.39
C LEU A 38 -2.98 7.20 3.62
N ALA A 39 -2.09 6.25 3.86
CA ALA A 39 -2.41 4.88 4.17
C ALA A 39 -1.55 4.42 5.34
N TYR A 40 -1.90 3.28 5.94
CA TYR A 40 -1.10 2.71 7.01
C TYR A 40 -1.11 1.19 6.99
N LYS A 41 -0.13 0.62 7.69
CA LYS A 41 -0.03 -0.80 7.99
C LYS A 41 0.14 -0.99 9.50
N ASN A 42 -0.74 -1.77 10.10
CA ASN A 42 -0.53 -2.23 11.47
C ASN A 42 0.58 -3.29 11.47
N VAL A 43 1.43 -3.23 12.49
CA VAL A 43 2.57 -4.13 12.64
C VAL A 43 2.31 -5.02 13.85
N SER A 44 2.28 -6.33 13.62
CA SER A 44 1.93 -7.32 14.65
C SER A 44 3.03 -8.36 14.80
N ALA A 45 3.26 -8.82 16.03
CA ALA A 45 4.20 -9.94 16.27
C ALA A 45 3.77 -11.23 15.55
N ASN A 46 2.50 -11.33 15.14
CA ASN A 46 1.94 -12.47 14.40
C ASN A 46 2.17 -12.40 12.88
N GLU A 47 3.23 -11.74 12.42
CA GLU A 47 3.57 -11.66 11.00
C GLU A 47 4.74 -12.59 10.66
N PRO A 48 4.71 -13.26 9.49
CA PRO A 48 5.61 -14.38 9.20
C PRO A 48 7.09 -14.00 9.18
N PHE A 49 7.42 -12.76 8.84
CA PHE A 49 8.81 -12.29 8.78
C PHE A 49 9.46 -12.10 10.16
N PHE A 50 8.68 -11.96 11.24
CA PHE A 50 9.24 -11.81 12.59
C PHE A 50 9.83 -13.11 13.16
N ASN A 51 9.46 -14.28 12.61
CA ASN A 51 10.12 -15.55 12.95
C ASN A 51 11.62 -15.54 12.64
N GLY A 52 12.02 -14.78 11.62
CA GLY A 52 13.41 -14.71 11.15
C GLY A 52 14.09 -13.35 11.33
N HIS A 53 13.34 -12.28 11.64
CA HIS A 53 13.88 -10.92 11.67
C HIS A 53 13.47 -10.15 12.94
N PHE A 54 14.07 -10.44 14.10
CA PHE A 54 15.01 -11.52 14.41
C PHE A 54 14.52 -12.30 15.63
N PRO A 55 14.92 -13.58 15.81
CA PRO A 55 14.61 -14.31 17.04
C PRO A 55 15.01 -13.53 18.29
N GLY A 56 14.06 -13.27 19.19
CA GLY A 56 14.26 -12.49 20.43
C GLY A 56 14.29 -10.96 20.25
N HIS A 57 14.29 -10.44 19.02
CA HIS A 57 14.31 -9.00 18.74
C HIS A 57 13.55 -8.68 17.43
N PRO A 58 12.20 -8.72 17.45
CA PRO A 58 11.39 -8.54 16.25
C PRO A 58 11.48 -7.12 15.70
N VAL A 59 11.90 -6.97 14.44
CA VAL A 59 12.00 -5.70 13.70
C VAL A 59 11.45 -5.91 12.29
N MET A 60 10.56 -5.05 11.82
CA MET A 60 10.07 -5.16 10.45
C MET A 60 11.23 -4.87 9.47
N PRO A 61 11.50 -5.74 8.49
CA PRO A 61 12.54 -5.48 7.50
C PRO A 61 12.32 -4.14 6.78
N GLY A 62 13.36 -3.30 6.70
CA GLY A 62 13.26 -1.98 6.05
C GLY A 62 12.81 -2.07 4.59
N VAL A 63 13.16 -3.15 3.89
CA VAL A 63 12.68 -3.43 2.52
C VAL A 63 11.16 -3.62 2.45
N LEU A 64 10.52 -4.16 3.49
CA LEU A 64 9.05 -4.28 3.54
C LEU A 64 8.37 -2.95 3.86
N VAL A 65 9.06 -2.03 4.54
CA VAL A 65 8.59 -0.64 4.69
C VAL A 65 8.57 0.06 3.33
N ILE A 66 9.62 -0.12 2.52
CA ILE A 66 9.67 0.40 1.15
C ILE A 66 8.60 -0.23 0.27
N GLU A 67 8.38 -1.54 0.38
CA GLU A 67 7.31 -2.24 -0.33
C GLU A 67 5.92 -1.69 0.04
N ALA A 68 5.64 -1.49 1.34
CA ALA A 68 4.38 -0.89 1.78
C ALA A 68 4.17 0.53 1.19
N LEU A 69 5.23 1.34 1.11
CA LEU A 69 5.20 2.64 0.44
C LEU A 69 4.94 2.52 -1.06
N ALA A 70 5.56 1.55 -1.73
CA ALA A 70 5.34 1.30 -3.16
C ALA A 70 3.89 0.88 -3.43
N GLN A 71 3.31 0.01 -2.59
CA GLN A 71 1.91 -0.40 -2.68
C GLN A 71 0.95 0.77 -2.44
N ALA A 72 1.25 1.65 -1.48
CA ALA A 72 0.50 2.90 -1.31
C ALA A 72 0.55 3.78 -2.57
N GLY A 73 1.71 3.90 -3.22
CA GLY A 73 1.83 4.58 -4.52
C GLY A 73 1.01 3.93 -5.65
N GLY A 74 0.98 2.60 -5.69
CA GLY A 74 0.12 1.84 -6.60
C GLY A 74 -1.37 2.12 -6.36
N LEU A 75 -1.80 2.14 -5.09
CA LEU A 75 -3.17 2.52 -4.70
C LEU A 75 -3.51 3.95 -5.11
N LEU A 76 -2.59 4.90 -4.90
CA LEU A 76 -2.78 6.28 -5.35
C LEU A 76 -3.05 6.34 -6.86
N THR A 77 -2.28 5.59 -7.65
CA THR A 77 -2.42 5.57 -9.11
C THR A 77 -3.79 5.01 -9.53
N GLN A 78 -4.19 3.88 -8.95
CA GLN A 78 -5.50 3.26 -9.23
C GLN A 78 -6.68 4.16 -8.82
N LEU A 79 -6.61 4.75 -7.63
CA LEU A 79 -7.65 5.62 -7.10
C LEU A 79 -7.75 6.95 -7.86
N SER A 80 -6.61 7.50 -8.29
CA SER A 80 -6.59 8.70 -9.13
C SER A 80 -7.22 8.45 -10.49
N ARG A 81 -6.92 7.30 -11.13
CA ARG A 81 -7.58 6.90 -12.38
C ARG A 81 -9.10 6.77 -12.21
N ARG A 82 -9.56 6.09 -11.16
CA ARG A 82 -10.99 5.93 -10.88
C ARG A 82 -11.69 7.28 -10.63
N ALA A 83 -11.03 8.21 -9.95
CA ALA A 83 -11.56 9.56 -9.72
C ALA A 83 -11.77 10.32 -11.04
N LEU A 84 -10.82 10.21 -11.99
CA LEU A 84 -10.89 10.87 -13.30
C LEU A 84 -11.92 10.22 -14.25
N MET A 85 -12.07 8.89 -14.21
CA MET A 85 -13.07 8.19 -15.04
C MET A 85 -14.51 8.59 -14.70
N ALA A 86 -14.76 9.01 -13.46
CA ALA A 86 -16.06 9.51 -13.07
C ALA A 86 -16.43 10.87 -13.69
N GLU A 87 -15.49 11.57 -14.33
CA GLU A 87 -15.69 12.88 -14.95
C GLU A 87 -15.91 12.81 -16.48
N GLY A 88 -16.11 11.63 -17.06
CA GLY A 88 -16.67 11.48 -18.41
C GLY A 88 -15.71 11.07 -19.54
N ASP A 89 -14.70 10.24 -19.26
CA ASP A 89 -13.86 9.63 -20.31
C ASP A 89 -14.42 8.24 -20.73
N PRO A 90 -14.98 8.08 -21.94
CA PRO A 90 -15.59 6.83 -22.39
C PRO A 90 -14.58 5.75 -22.82
N ALA A 91 -13.27 6.00 -22.77
CA ALA A 91 -12.25 5.04 -23.20
C ALA A 91 -11.86 3.97 -22.14
N GLY A 92 -12.62 3.85 -21.05
CA GLY A 92 -12.11 3.31 -19.79
C GLY A 92 -12.44 1.88 -19.41
N ASP A 93 -13.11 1.08 -20.26
CA ASP A 93 -13.70 -0.21 -19.85
C ASP A 93 -12.71 -1.37 -19.73
N ALA A 94 -11.42 -1.08 -19.60
CA ALA A 94 -10.44 -2.07 -19.22
C ALA A 94 -10.14 -1.88 -17.74
N GLN A 95 -10.83 -2.66 -16.91
CA GLN A 95 -10.22 -3.29 -15.73
C GLN A 95 -9.07 -4.19 -16.20
N SER A 96 -8.10 -3.61 -16.92
CA SER A 96 -6.93 -4.31 -17.37
C SER A 96 -6.13 -4.60 -16.11
N ASP A 97 -5.73 -5.86 -15.97
CA ASP A 97 -4.71 -6.40 -15.07
C ASP A 97 -3.35 -5.71 -15.27
N LYS A 98 -3.32 -4.38 -15.18
CA LYS A 98 -2.12 -3.57 -15.31
C LYS A 98 -1.34 -3.73 -14.01
N LEU A 99 -0.36 -4.61 -14.08
CA LEU A 99 0.66 -4.74 -13.07
C LEU A 99 1.56 -3.50 -13.13
N TYR A 100 1.74 -2.87 -11.98
CA TYR A 100 2.72 -1.80 -11.80
C TYR A 100 3.97 -2.39 -11.17
N TYR A 101 5.12 -2.02 -11.71
CA TYR A 101 6.41 -2.49 -11.21
C TYR A 101 7.17 -1.34 -10.58
N LEU A 102 7.73 -1.57 -9.39
CA LEU A 102 8.66 -0.65 -8.76
C LEU A 102 9.98 -0.68 -9.54
N VAL A 103 10.30 0.41 -10.23
CA VAL A 103 11.48 0.49 -11.12
C VAL A 103 12.73 1.05 -10.46
N LYS A 104 12.57 1.90 -9.44
CA LYS A 104 13.68 2.56 -8.75
C LYS A 104 13.26 2.93 -7.34
N VAL A 105 14.18 2.74 -6.40
CA VAL A 105 14.16 3.35 -5.07
C VAL A 105 15.40 4.23 -4.96
N ASP A 106 15.23 5.47 -4.55
CA ASP A 106 16.30 6.46 -4.47
C ASP A 106 16.19 7.23 -3.14
N GLY A 107 17.34 7.52 -2.51
CA GLY A 107 17.38 8.36 -1.31
C GLY A 107 16.69 7.78 -0.06
N ALA A 108 16.39 6.48 -0.01
CA ALA A 108 15.78 5.84 1.16
C ALA A 108 16.70 5.93 2.39
N LYS A 109 16.17 6.42 3.52
CA LYS A 109 16.84 6.51 4.81
C LYS A 109 15.90 5.99 5.91
N PHE A 110 16.40 5.10 6.76
CA PHE A 110 15.64 4.52 7.86
C PHE A 110 16.10 5.13 9.18
N SER A 111 15.25 5.97 9.79
CA SER A 111 15.59 6.73 11.00
C SER A 111 15.09 6.08 12.29
N ARG A 112 14.11 5.17 12.19
CA ARG A 112 13.51 4.49 13.34
C ARG A 112 13.17 3.06 12.95
N MET A 113 13.39 2.12 13.87
CA MET A 113 12.91 0.74 13.71
C MET A 113 11.39 0.72 13.76
N VAL A 114 10.79 -0.17 12.99
CA VAL A 114 9.35 -0.46 13.04
C VAL A 114 9.20 -1.81 13.71
N VAL A 115 8.40 -1.88 14.78
CA VAL A 115 8.31 -3.04 15.68
C VAL A 115 6.85 -3.46 15.90
N PRO A 116 6.58 -4.68 16.39
CA PRO A 116 5.23 -5.08 16.78
C PRO A 116 4.55 -4.07 17.71
N GLY A 117 3.30 -3.73 17.40
CA GLY A 117 2.51 -2.70 18.09
C GLY A 117 2.50 -1.35 17.38
N ASP A 118 3.42 -1.10 16.45
CA ASP A 118 3.42 0.12 15.65
C ASP A 118 2.26 0.16 14.65
N ARG A 119 1.86 1.38 14.33
CA ARG A 119 1.11 1.70 13.11
C ARG A 119 2.04 2.48 12.20
N LEU A 120 2.54 1.80 11.17
CA LEU A 120 3.40 2.36 10.13
C LEU A 120 2.59 3.25 9.19
#